data_AF-A0A8T0YK25-F1
#
_entry.id   AF-A0A8T0YK25-F1
#
_cell.length_a   1.000
_cell.length_b   1.000
_cell.length_c   1.000
_cell.angle_alpha   90.00
_cell.angle_beta   90.00
_cell.angle_gamma   90.00
#
_symmetry.space_group_name_H-M   'P 1'
#
loop_
_entity.id
_entity.type
_entity.pdbx_description
1 polymer ?
#
loop_
_entity_poly.entity_id
_entity_poly.type
_entity_poly.pdbx_seq_one_letter_code
_entity_poly.pdbx_strand_id
1 'polypeptide(L)'
;MAPHMVGPSADHSVASHMAFLREMLMRDYSKRLDDCLLVVGDNCATNQRMGTLMGVPLVGCASHRLNLADQGLFSQASDDLDQVKKLMTKLKGLNQSAKLRLKTLLRPVISQATRWSSTFAMVYRYFRHYEFIIDDDTLADFLPGPAASRRLREFLDDLSNIESVSK
;
A
#
# COMPACT_ATOMS: atom_id res chain seq x y z
N MET A 1 -6.38 2.94 7.99
CA MET A 1 -7.20 3.91 7.24
C MET A 1 -8.11 4.54 8.26
N ALA A 2 -7.94 5.84 8.56
CA ALA A 2 -8.81 6.53 9.52
C ALA A 2 -10.24 6.62 8.94
N PRO A 3 -11.30 6.51 9.75
CA PRO A 3 -12.67 6.66 9.27
C PRO A 3 -12.84 8.02 8.58
N HIS A 4 -13.53 8.02 7.44
CA HIS A 4 -13.77 9.22 6.66
C HIS A 4 -14.82 10.07 7.38
N MET A 5 -14.38 11.10 8.09
CA MET A 5 -15.28 12.02 8.78
C MET A 5 -15.87 13.01 7.78
N VAL A 6 -17.17 12.92 7.53
CA VAL A 6 -17.92 13.87 6.71
C VAL A 6 -18.62 14.84 7.66
N GLY A 7 -18.04 16.03 7.85
CA GLY A 7 -18.57 17.11 8.71
C GLY A 7 -17.71 18.39 8.62
N PRO A 8 -18.22 19.57 9.03
CA PRO A 8 -17.67 20.89 8.65
C PRO A 8 -16.32 21.26 9.28
N SER A 9 -15.76 20.39 10.12
CA SER A 9 -14.41 20.49 10.65
C SER A 9 -13.73 19.12 10.51
N ALA A 10 -13.05 18.89 9.39
CA ALA A 10 -12.19 17.72 9.19
C ALA A 10 -10.91 17.88 10.01
N ASP A 11 -11.08 17.96 11.33
CA ASP A 11 -10.01 17.91 12.31
C ASP A 11 -9.67 16.41 12.51
N HIS A 12 -8.41 16.04 12.33
CA HIS A 12 -7.92 14.67 12.58
C HIS A 12 -7.58 14.43 14.06
N SER A 13 -8.14 15.22 14.98
CA SER A 13 -7.90 15.06 16.40
C SER A 13 -8.59 13.81 16.93
N VAL A 14 -8.12 13.38 18.09
CA VAL A 14 -8.68 12.25 18.82
C VAL A 14 -10.12 12.54 19.26
N ALA A 15 -10.47 13.79 19.54
CA ALA A 15 -11.81 14.16 19.98
C ALA A 15 -12.85 13.91 18.89
N SER A 16 -12.53 14.33 17.66
CA SER A 16 -13.42 14.13 16.51
C SER A 16 -13.55 12.65 16.14
N HIS A 17 -12.45 11.88 16.19
CA HIS A 17 -12.51 10.42 16.00
C HIS A 17 -13.38 9.72 17.06
N MET A 18 -13.26 10.11 18.33
CA MET A 18 -14.05 9.57 19.44
C MET A 18 -15.54 9.91 19.30
N ALA A 19 -15.87 11.15 18.87
CA ALA A 19 -17.25 11.55 18.60
C ALA A 19 -17.86 10.71 17.47
N PHE A 20 -17.13 10.57 16.35
CA PHE A 20 -17.56 9.73 15.23
C PHE A 20 -17.80 8.27 15.66
N LEU A 21 -16.86 7.67 16.41
CA LEU A 21 -17.01 6.29 16.85
C LEU A 21 -18.19 6.12 17.81
N ARG A 22 -18.43 7.06 18.73
CA ARG A 22 -19.61 7.03 19.61
C ARG A 22 -20.91 7.01 18.81
N GLU A 23 -21.04 7.94 17.87
CA GLU A 23 -22.25 8.06 17.04
C GLU A 23 -22.45 6.82 16.17
N MET A 24 -21.39 6.36 15.49
CA MET A 24 -21.43 5.20 14.61
C MET A 24 -21.76 3.91 15.38
N LEU A 25 -21.10 3.64 16.51
CA LEU A 25 -21.35 2.43 17.30
C LEU A 25 -22.77 2.39 17.87
N MET A 26 -23.30 3.52 18.35
CA MET A 26 -24.67 3.57 18.85
C MET A 26 -25.67 3.42 17.71
N ARG A 27 -25.49 4.14 16.59
CA ARG A 27 -26.41 4.12 15.45
C ARG A 27 -26.46 2.76 14.76
N ASP A 28 -25.30 2.17 14.48
CA ASP A 28 -25.20 1.01 13.59
C ASP A 28 -25.18 -0.32 14.36
N TYR A 29 -24.72 -0.31 15.62
CA TYR A 29 -24.49 -1.52 16.41
C TYR A 29 -25.18 -1.51 17.78
N SER A 30 -25.81 -0.40 18.18
CA SER A 30 -26.36 -0.21 19.54
C SER A 30 -25.32 -0.47 20.64
N LYS A 31 -24.07 -0.06 20.39
CA LYS A 31 -22.94 -0.21 21.30
C LYS A 31 -22.38 1.15 21.74
N ARG A 32 -21.96 1.24 22.99
CA ARG A 32 -21.22 2.38 23.53
C ARG A 32 -19.72 2.17 23.35
N LEU A 33 -18.94 3.24 23.42
CA LEU A 33 -17.48 3.11 23.48
C LEU A 33 -17.01 2.26 24.67
N ASP A 34 -17.73 2.31 25.79
CA ASP A 34 -17.41 1.53 26.98
C ASP A 34 -17.64 0.01 26.77
N ASP A 35 -18.34 -0.39 25.70
CA ASP A 35 -18.50 -1.79 25.31
C ASP A 35 -17.29 -2.31 24.49
N CYS A 36 -16.39 -1.42 24.06
CA CYS A 36 -15.19 -1.81 23.33
C CYS A 36 -14.15 -2.41 24.30
N LEU A 37 -13.61 -3.58 23.97
CA LEU A 37 -12.61 -4.26 24.79
C LEU A 37 -11.17 -3.87 24.43
N LEU A 38 -10.93 -3.51 23.17
CA LEU A 38 -9.63 -3.14 22.63
C LEU A 38 -9.82 -2.32 21.36
N VAL A 39 -8.76 -1.60 20.98
CA VAL A 39 -8.66 -0.94 19.68
C VAL A 39 -7.61 -1.67 18.86
N VAL A 40 -7.90 -2.01 17.60
CA VAL A 40 -6.88 -2.50 16.66
C VAL A 40 -6.52 -1.38 15.69
N GLY A 41 -5.24 -1.00 15.64
CA GLY A 41 -4.81 0.12 14.80
C GLY A 41 -3.30 0.19 14.63
N ASP A 42 -2.84 1.05 13.73
CA ASP A 42 -1.42 1.39 13.67
C ASP A 42 -1.01 2.18 14.93
N ASN A 43 0.29 2.19 15.24
CA ASN A 43 0.82 2.81 16.45
C ASN A 43 0.93 4.35 16.33
N CYS A 44 0.04 4.99 15.58
CA CYS A 44 0.06 6.44 15.42
C CYS A 44 -0.40 7.13 16.72
N ALA A 45 0.06 8.36 16.95
CA ALA A 45 -0.23 9.12 18.17
C ALA A 45 -1.74 9.25 18.45
N THR A 46 -2.55 9.40 17.40
CA THR A 46 -4.02 9.47 17.50
C THR A 46 -4.60 8.19 18.07
N ASN A 47 -4.21 7.02 17.56
CA ASN A 47 -4.72 5.73 18.06
C ASN A 47 -4.23 5.41 19.46
N GLN A 48 -2.96 5.71 19.76
CA GLN A 48 -2.42 5.55 21.12
C GLN A 48 -3.22 6.37 22.13
N ARG A 49 -3.46 7.65 21.80
CA ARG A 49 -4.23 8.54 22.65
C ARG A 49 -5.69 8.12 22.76
N MET A 50 -6.27 7.61 21.68
CA MET A 50 -7.64 7.07 21.68
C MET A 50 -7.77 5.87 22.62
N GLY A 51 -6.89 4.88 22.52
CA GLY A 51 -6.87 3.73 23.44
C GLY A 51 -6.71 4.15 24.90
N THR A 52 -5.83 5.14 25.16
CA THR A 52 -5.67 5.71 26.50
C THR A 52 -6.95 6.38 27.02
N LEU A 53 -7.62 7.19 26.19
CA LEU A 53 -8.86 7.87 26.58
C LEU A 53 -10.04 6.91 26.76
N MET A 54 -10.06 5.81 26.00
CA MET A 54 -11.04 4.74 26.15
C MET A 54 -10.74 3.80 27.33
N GLY A 55 -9.51 3.83 27.87
CA GLY A 55 -9.09 2.93 28.94
C GLY A 55 -8.89 1.48 28.48
N VAL A 56 -8.64 1.25 27.19
CA VAL A 56 -8.54 -0.10 26.59
C VAL A 56 -7.19 -0.30 25.91
N PRO A 57 -6.70 -1.55 25.81
CA PRO A 57 -5.46 -1.84 25.10
C PRO A 57 -5.56 -1.49 23.61
N LEU A 58 -4.49 -0.88 23.08
CA LEU A 58 -4.25 -0.73 21.64
C LEU A 58 -3.45 -1.94 21.16
N VAL A 59 -4.08 -2.80 20.36
CA VAL A 59 -3.44 -3.92 19.69
C VAL A 59 -2.91 -3.44 18.34
N GLY A 60 -1.61 -3.61 18.11
CA GLY A 60 -1.00 -3.22 16.85
C GLY A 60 -1.64 -3.94 15.65
N CYS A 61 -1.89 -3.20 14.58
CA CYS A 61 -2.40 -3.72 13.33
C CYS A 61 -1.39 -4.71 12.71
N ALA A 62 -1.84 -5.93 12.40
CA ALA A 62 -1.02 -6.96 11.76
C ALA A 62 -0.45 -6.48 10.42
N SER A 63 -1.27 -5.81 9.60
CA SER A 63 -0.84 -5.25 8.32
C SER A 63 0.25 -4.17 8.48
N HIS A 64 0.22 -3.40 9.57
CA HIS A 64 1.27 -2.42 9.84
C HIS A 64 2.58 -3.07 10.28
N ARG A 65 2.52 -4.12 11.13
CA ARG A 65 3.71 -4.90 11.49
C ARG A 65 4.34 -5.59 10.28
N LEU A 66 3.51 -6.12 9.40
CA LEU A 66 3.96 -6.71 8.14
C LEU A 66 4.66 -5.67 7.26
N ASN A 67 4.02 -4.50 7.08
CA ASN A 67 4.62 -3.42 6.31
C ASN A 67 5.97 -2.95 6.86
N LEU A 68 6.19 -3.02 8.18
CA LEU A 68 7.49 -2.71 8.80
C LEU A 68 8.53 -3.80 8.51
N ALA A 69 8.15 -5.08 8.56
CA ALA A 69 9.04 -6.18 8.20
C ALA A 69 9.45 -6.10 6.72
N ASP A 70 8.50 -5.77 5.85
CA ASP A 70 8.71 -5.67 4.40
C ASP A 70 9.64 -4.50 4.02
N GLN A 71 9.72 -3.44 4.83
CA GLN A 71 10.68 -2.34 4.60
C GLN A 71 12.14 -2.83 4.63
N GLY A 72 12.45 -3.83 5.46
CA GLY A 72 13.77 -4.46 5.48
C GLY A 72 14.06 -5.28 4.22
N LEU A 73 13.03 -5.88 3.61
CA LEU A 73 13.15 -6.58 2.33
C LEU A 73 13.28 -5.59 1.17
N PHE A 74 12.50 -4.50 1.20
CA PHE A 74 12.53 -3.44 0.18
C PHE A 74 13.87 -2.73 0.10
N SER A 75 14.56 -2.53 1.23
CA SER A 75 15.86 -1.87 1.23
C SER A 75 16.94 -2.67 0.49
N GLN A 76 16.86 -4.00 0.50
CA GLN A 76 17.79 -4.88 -0.22
C GLN A 76 17.63 -4.81 -1.74
N ALA A 77 16.41 -4.52 -2.21
CA ALA A 77 16.06 -4.40 -3.63
C ALA A 77 15.86 -2.94 -4.10
N SER A 78 16.30 -1.96 -3.30
CA SER A 78 16.04 -0.52 -3.50
C SER A 78 16.31 -0.05 -4.93
N ASP A 79 17.51 -0.33 -5.45
CA ASP A 79 17.94 0.19 -6.75
C ASP A 79 17.13 -0.42 -7.92
N ASP A 80 16.87 -1.73 -7.84
CA ASP A 80 16.07 -2.44 -8.84
C ASP A 80 14.61 -1.97 -8.81
N LEU A 81 14.06 -1.73 -7.60
CA LEU A 81 12.71 -1.19 -7.41
C LEU A 81 12.58 0.25 -7.94
N ASP A 82 13.60 1.09 -7.72
CA ASP A 82 13.62 2.45 -8.26
C ASP A 82 13.71 2.46 -9.79
N GLN A 83 14.45 1.52 -10.39
CA GLN A 83 14.47 1.35 -11.83
C GLN A 83 13.09 0.95 -12.37
N VAL A 84 12.44 -0.04 -11.77
CA VAL A 84 11.06 -0.42 -12.14
C VAL A 84 10.11 0.77 -11.95
N LYS A 85 10.25 1.54 -10.88
CA LYS A 85 9.41 2.71 -10.62
C LYS A 85 9.56 3.79 -11.70
N LYS A 86 10.79 4.04 -12.17
CA LYS A 86 11.07 4.96 -13.30
C LYS A 86 10.39 4.47 -14.58
N LEU A 87 10.54 3.18 -14.90
CA LEU A 87 9.87 2.55 -16.05
C LEU A 87 8.35 2.67 -15.96
N MET A 88 7.76 2.29 -14.82
CA MET A 88 6.30 2.35 -14.61
C MET A 88 5.77 3.78 -14.68
N THR A 89 6.55 4.77 -14.25
CA THR A 89 6.23 6.19 -14.41
C THR A 89 6.21 6.58 -15.89
N LYS A 90 7.18 6.13 -16.69
CA LYS A 90 7.21 6.37 -18.14
C LYS A 90 6.01 5.72 -18.84
N LEU A 91 5.67 4.49 -18.50
CA LEU A 91 4.52 3.76 -19.03
C LEU A 91 3.18 4.42 -18.68
N LYS A 92 3.09 5.08 -17.52
CA LYS A 92 1.90 5.83 -17.11
C LYS A 92 1.72 7.14 -17.90
N GLY A 93 2.75 7.61 -18.59
CA GLY A 93 2.69 8.78 -19.46
C GLY A 93 1.68 8.60 -20.61
N LEU A 94 1.06 9.69 -21.06
CA LEU A 94 -0.08 9.67 -21.99
C LEU A 94 0.16 8.81 -23.24
N ASN A 95 1.28 9.02 -23.93
CA ASN A 95 1.61 8.31 -25.17
C ASN A 95 1.85 6.81 -24.94
N GLN A 96 2.63 6.46 -23.91
CA GLN A 96 2.94 5.06 -23.62
C GLN A 96 1.74 4.32 -23.04
N SER A 97 0.93 4.98 -22.22
CA SER A 97 -0.33 4.41 -21.74
C SER A 97 -1.31 4.16 -22.89
N ALA A 98 -1.39 5.04 -23.88
CA ALA A 98 -2.24 4.84 -25.05
C ALA A 98 -1.81 3.60 -25.86
N LYS A 99 -0.51 3.48 -26.16
CA LYS A 99 0.06 2.29 -26.82
C LYS A 99 -0.22 1.01 -26.04
N LEU A 100 -0.01 1.04 -24.72
CA LEU A 100 -0.16 -0.13 -23.86
C LEU A 100 -1.62 -0.60 -23.77
N ARG A 101 -2.59 0.34 -23.77
CA ARG A 101 -4.04 0.01 -23.78
C ARG A 101 -4.49 -0.75 -25.02
N LEU A 102 -3.77 -0.63 -26.14
CA LEU A 102 -4.04 -1.42 -27.35
C LEU A 102 -3.58 -2.87 -27.21
N LYS A 103 -2.64 -3.14 -26.30
CA LYS A 103 -2.04 -4.47 -26.09
C LYS A 103 -2.60 -5.18 -24.85
N THR A 104 -2.96 -4.45 -23.80
CA THR A 104 -3.46 -5.02 -22.54
C THR A 104 -4.41 -4.08 -21.79
N LEU A 105 -5.37 -4.65 -21.05
CA LEU A 105 -6.25 -3.92 -20.15
C LEU A 105 -5.57 -3.52 -18.83
N LEU A 106 -4.43 -4.14 -18.51
CA LEU A 106 -3.70 -3.89 -17.29
C LEU A 106 -3.04 -2.51 -17.35
N ARG A 107 -3.22 -1.70 -16.30
CA ARG A 107 -2.64 -0.35 -16.22
C ARG A 107 -1.33 -0.35 -15.42
N PRO A 108 -0.33 0.46 -15.81
CA PRO A 108 0.83 0.69 -14.96
C PRO A 108 0.43 1.29 -13.61
N VAL A 109 1.07 0.85 -12.54
CA VAL A 109 0.90 1.37 -11.17
C VAL A 109 2.27 1.74 -10.60
N ILE A 110 2.28 2.68 -9.66
CA ILE A 110 3.49 3.16 -8.98
C ILE A 110 3.33 2.81 -7.49
N SER A 111 4.38 2.26 -6.89
CA SER A 111 4.40 1.93 -5.47
C SER A 111 4.20 3.16 -4.58
N GLN A 112 3.54 2.95 -3.44
CA GLN A 112 3.27 3.90 -2.37
C GLN A 112 4.04 3.45 -1.13
N ALA A 113 4.86 4.34 -0.57
CA ALA A 113 5.77 4.01 0.55
C ALA A 113 5.04 3.48 1.79
N THR A 114 3.77 3.87 1.98
CA THR A 114 2.97 3.48 3.14
C THR A 114 2.21 2.16 2.97
N ARG A 115 2.31 1.51 1.79
CA ARG A 115 1.53 0.30 1.48
C ARG A 115 2.38 -0.70 0.69
N TRP A 116 2.97 -1.67 1.38
CA TRP A 116 3.80 -2.73 0.79
C TRP A 116 3.12 -3.43 -0.42
N SER A 117 1.80 -3.68 -0.37
CA SER A 117 1.04 -4.32 -1.46
C SER A 117 1.07 -3.54 -2.78
N SER A 118 1.32 -2.23 -2.73
CA SER A 118 1.51 -1.43 -3.93
C SER A 118 2.86 -1.66 -4.61
N THR A 119 3.91 -2.03 -3.85
CA THR A 119 5.20 -2.47 -4.38
C THR A 119 5.05 -3.81 -5.08
N PHE A 120 4.36 -4.76 -4.44
CA PHE A 120 3.99 -6.03 -5.07
C PHE A 120 3.25 -5.80 -6.40
N ALA A 121 2.19 -5.01 -6.39
CA ALA A 121 1.42 -4.71 -7.59
C ALA A 121 2.27 -4.04 -8.68
N MET A 122 3.22 -3.17 -8.33
CA MET A 122 4.12 -2.52 -9.29
C MET A 122 5.03 -3.54 -9.98
N VAL A 123 5.74 -4.37 -9.21
CA VAL A 123 6.67 -5.38 -9.76
C VAL A 123 5.91 -6.45 -10.54
N TYR A 124 4.78 -6.94 -10.02
CA TYR A 124 3.91 -7.88 -10.70
C TYR A 124 3.48 -7.35 -12.07
N ARG A 125 2.98 -6.10 -12.12
CA ARG A 125 2.53 -5.50 -13.39
C ARG A 125 3.66 -5.21 -14.35
N TYR A 126 4.85 -4.86 -13.87
CA TYR A 126 6.03 -4.76 -14.73
C TYR A 126 6.27 -6.05 -15.51
N PHE A 127 6.30 -7.22 -14.84
CA PHE A 127 6.50 -8.50 -15.53
C PHE A 127 5.35 -8.83 -16.49
N ARG A 128 4.11 -8.45 -16.16
CA ARG A 128 2.95 -8.58 -17.07
C ARG A 128 3.00 -7.63 -18.27
N HIS A 129 3.76 -6.55 -18.18
CA HIS A 129 3.95 -5.59 -19.27
C HIS A 129 5.18 -5.90 -20.12
N TYR A 130 6.12 -6.69 -19.60
CA TYR A 130 7.44 -6.91 -20.18
C TYR A 130 7.40 -7.32 -21.66
N GLU A 131 6.55 -8.29 -22.01
CA GLU A 131 6.39 -8.77 -23.39
C GLU A 131 5.93 -7.69 -24.38
N PHE A 132 5.25 -6.63 -23.89
CA PHE A 132 4.70 -5.58 -24.73
C PHE A 132 5.65 -4.39 -24.94
N ILE A 133 6.70 -4.32 -24.13
CA ILE A 133 7.58 -3.15 -24.00
C ILE A 133 9.04 -3.46 -24.30
N ILE A 134 9.43 -4.74 -24.37
CA ILE A 134 10.83 -5.16 -24.58
C ILE A 134 11.41 -4.63 -25.90
N ASP A 135 10.59 -4.54 -26.95
CA ASP A 135 11.00 -4.07 -28.28
C ASP A 135 10.77 -2.57 -28.51
N ASP A 136 10.40 -1.79 -27.48
CA ASP A 136 10.27 -0.33 -27.62
C ASP A 136 11.60 0.35 -27.27
N ASP A 137 12.34 0.77 -28.31
CA ASP A 137 13.63 1.46 -28.18
C ASP A 137 13.55 2.70 -27.26
N THR A 138 12.40 3.36 -27.17
CA THR A 138 12.22 4.53 -26.30
C THR A 138 12.17 4.18 -24.81
N LEU A 139 12.07 2.89 -24.50
CA LEU A 139 12.03 2.34 -23.14
C LEU A 139 13.29 1.55 -22.78
N ALA A 140 14.20 1.31 -23.73
CA ALA A 140 15.40 0.48 -23.53
C ALA A 140 16.23 0.92 -22.31
N ASP A 141 16.46 2.23 -22.16
CA ASP A 141 17.22 2.81 -21.03
C ASP A 141 16.54 2.62 -19.67
N PHE A 142 15.23 2.34 -19.66
CA PHE A 142 14.43 2.15 -18.45
C PHE A 142 14.26 0.67 -18.08
N LEU A 143 14.56 -0.26 -18.99
CA LEU A 143 14.39 -1.68 -18.73
C LEU A 143 15.45 -2.18 -17.73
N PRO A 144 15.04 -2.89 -16.66
CA PRO A 144 15.98 -3.59 -15.80
C PRO A 144 16.86 -4.55 -16.61
N GLY A 145 18.17 -4.54 -16.34
CA GLY A 145 19.10 -5.46 -16.98
C GLY A 145 18.90 -6.92 -16.53
N PRO A 146 19.47 -7.92 -17.22
CA PRO A 146 19.20 -9.34 -16.95
C PRO A 146 19.46 -9.80 -15.51
N ALA A 147 20.48 -9.23 -14.84
CA ALA A 147 20.75 -9.52 -13.44
C ALA A 147 19.68 -8.92 -12.50
N ALA A 148 19.27 -7.68 -12.75
CA ALA A 148 18.20 -7.02 -12.01
C ALA A 148 16.86 -7.72 -12.22
N SER A 149 16.53 -8.14 -13.45
CA SER A 149 15.31 -8.89 -13.73
C SER A 149 15.25 -10.24 -13.01
N ARG A 150 16.38 -10.92 -12.79
CA ARG A 150 16.43 -12.14 -11.97
C ARG A 150 16.15 -11.86 -10.50
N ARG A 151 16.85 -10.87 -9.91
CA ARG A 151 16.61 -10.45 -8.53
C ARG A 151 15.18 -9.99 -8.29
N LEU A 152 14.61 -9.21 -9.22
CA LEU A 152 13.22 -8.76 -9.16
C LEU A 152 12.21 -9.91 -9.23
N ARG A 153 12.56 -11.02 -9.88
CA ARG A 153 11.70 -12.21 -9.96
C ARG A 153 11.72 -12.98 -8.65
N GLU A 154 12.90 -13.25 -8.11
CA GLU A 154 13.07 -13.85 -6.78
C GLU A 154 12.34 -13.02 -5.72
N PHE A 155 12.53 -11.71 -5.77
CA PHE A 155 11.85 -10.76 -4.90
C PHE A 155 10.32 -10.77 -5.08
N LEU A 156 9.81 -10.94 -6.30
CA LEU A 156 8.37 -11.07 -6.53
C LEU A 156 7.81 -12.38 -5.94
N ASP A 157 8.58 -13.46 -5.96
CA ASP A 157 8.20 -14.73 -5.33
C ASP A 157 8.12 -14.57 -3.80
N ASP A 158 9.08 -13.88 -3.19
CA ASP A 158 9.05 -13.53 -1.76
C ASP A 158 7.81 -12.69 -1.41
N LEU A 159 7.51 -11.66 -2.21
CA LEU A 159 6.32 -10.84 -2.00
C LEU A 159 5.01 -11.61 -2.21
N SER A 160 5.01 -12.63 -3.08
CA SER A 160 3.84 -13.47 -3.32
C SER A 160 3.53 -14.34 -2.09
N ASN A 161 4.57 -14.81 -1.38
CA ASN A 161 4.41 -15.52 -0.12
C ASN A 161 3.78 -14.61 0.94
N ILE A 162 4.21 -13.34 1.01
CA ILE A 162 3.65 -12.34 1.93
C ILE A 162 2.18 -12.02 1.58
N GLU A 163 1.87 -11.84 0.30
CA GLU A 163 0.50 -11.59 -0.20
C GLU A 163 -0.48 -12.73 0.12
N SER A 164 0.01 -13.96 0.22
CA SER A 164 -0.83 -15.12 0.55
C SER A 164 -1.34 -15.10 2.00
N VAL A 165 -0.61 -14.46 2.92
CA VAL A 165 -0.93 -14.42 4.36
C VAL A 165 -1.52 -13.08 4.83
N SER A 166 -1.59 -12.09 3.94
CA SER A 166 -2.02 -10.72 4.25
C SER A 166 -3.47 -10.39 3.89
N LYS A 167 -4.25 -11.38 3.45
CA LYS A 167 -5.66 -11.22 3.04
C LYS A 167 -6.65 -11.36 4.19
#